data_AF-A0A7Y5BBS3-F1
#
_entry.id   AF-A0A7Y5BBS3-F1
#
_cell.length_a   1.000
_cell.length_b   1.000
_cell.length_c   1.000
_cell.angle_alpha   90.00
_cell.angle_beta   90.00
_cell.angle_gamma   90.00
#
_symmetry.space_group_name_H-M   'P 1'
#
loop_
_entity.id
_entity.type
_entity.pdbx_description
1 polymer ?
#
loop_
_entity_poly.entity_id
_entity_poly.type
_entity_poly.pdbx_seq_one_letter_code
_entity_poly.pdbx_strand_id
1 'polypeptide(L)'
;MNPQELKERTKVLGQTCTKLALVLPQNNIISDYIRKELLQVSIDLPCKARTLLIGQTSSNFVNKLSECSELADKCAYILEFVIDEKLMDDKLVTPLIEECNELILMFYKAFKSVKDKIDN
;
A
#
# COMPACT_ATOMS: atom_id res chain seq x y z
N MET A 1 5.22 -10.61 11.86
CA MET A 1 5.42 -9.30 11.19
C MET A 1 6.54 -8.57 11.91
N ASN A 2 7.61 -8.19 11.22
CA ASN A 2 8.71 -7.41 11.79
C ASN A 2 8.40 -5.90 11.66
N PRO A 3 8.35 -5.13 12.78
CA PRO A 3 8.08 -3.69 12.76
C PRO A 3 9.00 -2.86 11.85
N GLN A 4 10.30 -3.15 11.88
CA GLN A 4 11.30 -2.38 11.14
C GLN A 4 11.23 -2.68 9.65
N GLU A 5 10.98 -3.94 9.30
CA GLU A 5 10.74 -4.38 7.92
C GLU A 5 9.51 -3.69 7.32
N LEU A 6 8.36 -3.74 8.01
CA LEU A 6 7.12 -3.11 7.55
C LEU A 6 7.31 -1.61 7.30
N LYS A 7 7.98 -0.92 8.23
CA LYS A 7 8.25 0.52 8.14
C LYS A 7 9.12 0.87 6.94
N GLU A 8 10.14 0.07 6.65
CA GLU A 8 11.03 0.34 5.51
C GLU A 8 10.35 0.00 4.19
N ARG A 9 9.71 -1.16 4.09
CA ARG A 9 8.98 -1.63 2.90
C ARG A 9 7.92 -0.64 2.44
N THR A 10 7.02 -0.25 3.35
CA THR A 10 5.97 0.74 3.05
C THR A 10 6.56 2.08 2.64
N LYS A 11 7.62 2.55 3.32
CA LYS A 11 8.30 3.80 2.95
C LYS A 11 8.91 3.75 1.55
N VAL A 12 9.61 2.66 1.21
CA VAL A 12 10.21 2.47 -0.12
C VAL A 12 9.14 2.43 -1.19
N LEU A 13 8.05 1.69 -0.95
CA LEU A 13 6.89 1.65 -1.84
C LEU A 13 6.31 3.06 -2.06
N GLY A 14 6.02 3.79 -0.98
CA GLY A 14 5.48 5.16 -1.07
C GLY A 14 6.40 6.14 -1.81
N GLN A 15 7.71 6.10 -1.57
CA GLN A 15 8.67 6.92 -2.30
C GLN A 15 8.74 6.56 -3.78
N THR A 16 8.59 5.28 -4.10
CA THR A 16 8.65 4.80 -5.48
C THR A 16 7.37 5.13 -6.24
N CYS A 17 6.19 4.93 -5.64
CA CYS A 17 4.91 5.37 -6.17
C CYS A 17 4.87 6.88 -6.38
N THR A 18 5.48 7.67 -5.49
CA THR A 18 5.58 9.12 -5.67
C THR A 18 6.40 9.48 -6.92
N LYS A 19 7.54 8.82 -7.14
CA LYS A 19 8.35 9.02 -8.35
C LYS A 19 7.61 8.58 -9.62
N LEU A 20 6.92 7.44 -9.56
CA LEU A 20 6.09 6.92 -10.64
C LEU A 20 4.98 7.92 -11.02
N ALA A 21 4.29 8.46 -10.01
CA ALA A 21 3.25 9.45 -10.21
C ALA A 21 3.77 10.69 -10.93
N LEU A 22 5.02 11.12 -10.71
CA LEU A 22 5.59 12.30 -11.38
C LEU A 22 5.88 12.06 -12.87
N VAL A 23 6.20 10.82 -13.26
CA VAL A 23 6.55 10.49 -14.65
C VAL A 23 5.37 10.02 -15.50
N LEU A 24 4.15 9.94 -14.92
CA LEU A 24 2.94 9.70 -15.70
C LEU A 24 2.75 10.77 -16.81
N PRO A 25 2.12 10.39 -17.95
CA PRO A 25 1.90 11.30 -19.08
C PRO A 25 1.26 12.64 -18.67
N GLN A 26 1.73 13.73 -19.29
CA GLN A 26 1.21 15.08 -19.07
C GLN A 26 0.08 15.38 -20.07
N ASN A 27 -0.79 16.34 -19.74
CA ASN A 27 -1.93 16.75 -20.56
C ASN A 27 -2.92 15.61 -20.86
N ASN A 28 -3.06 14.66 -19.92
CA ASN A 28 -3.99 13.54 -20.01
C ASN A 28 -4.84 13.51 -18.73
N ILE A 29 -6.15 13.66 -18.88
CA ILE A 29 -7.10 13.76 -17.75
C ILE A 29 -7.10 12.51 -16.86
N ILE A 30 -6.92 11.32 -17.45
CA ILE A 30 -6.86 10.05 -16.73
C ILE A 30 -5.56 10.00 -15.93
N SER A 31 -4.43 10.36 -16.56
CA SER A 31 -3.13 10.43 -15.89
C SER A 31 -3.14 11.42 -14.73
N ASP A 32 -3.81 12.57 -14.86
CA ASP A 32 -3.91 13.57 -13.80
C ASP A 32 -4.74 13.08 -12.60
N TYR A 33 -5.82 12.35 -12.85
CA TYR A 33 -6.61 11.72 -11.79
C TYR A 33 -5.82 10.64 -11.07
N ILE A 34 -5.24 9.70 -11.83
CA ILE A 34 -4.43 8.59 -11.30
C ILE A 34 -3.21 9.10 -10.53
N ARG A 35 -2.55 10.17 -11.00
CA ARG A 35 -1.45 10.82 -10.29
C ARG A 35 -1.87 11.26 -8.89
N LYS A 36 -3.04 11.88 -8.73
CA LYS A 36 -3.53 12.33 -7.41
C LYS A 36 -3.84 11.15 -6.49
N GLU A 37 -4.53 10.14 -7.00
CA GLU A 37 -4.86 8.94 -6.24
C GLU A 37 -3.59 8.19 -5.80
N LEU A 38 -2.60 8.05 -6.69
CA LEU A 38 -1.33 7.38 -6.39
C LEU A 38 -0.50 8.17 -5.36
N LEU A 39 -0.46 9.51 -5.47
CA LEU A 39 0.21 10.37 -4.48
C LEU A 39 -0.48 10.33 -3.12
N GLN A 40 -1.80 10.15 -3.07
CA GLN A 40 -2.50 10.01 -1.81
C GLN A 40 -2.09 8.69 -1.11
N VAL A 41 -2.23 7.56 -1.80
CA VAL A 41 -1.91 6.25 -1.19
C VAL A 41 -0.43 6.12 -0.85
N SER A 42 0.46 6.80 -1.59
CA SER A 42 1.91 6.81 -1.33
C SER A 42 2.30 7.48 -0.01
N ILE A 43 1.44 8.34 0.53
CA ILE A 43 1.60 8.98 1.84
C ILE A 43 0.78 8.25 2.91
N ASP A 44 -0.47 7.92 2.61
CA ASP A 44 -1.41 7.35 3.58
C ASP A 44 -0.94 5.96 4.08
N LEU A 45 -0.50 5.07 3.19
CA LEU A 45 -0.11 3.71 3.57
C LEU A 45 1.08 3.69 4.53
N PRO A 46 2.23 4.35 4.26
CA PRO A 46 3.35 4.39 5.21
C PRO A 46 2.97 5.10 6.51
N CYS A 47 2.14 6.14 6.46
CA CYS A 47 1.67 6.84 7.65
C CYS A 47 0.85 5.90 8.56
N LYS A 48 -0.16 5.23 8.00
CA LYS A 48 -1.00 4.28 8.75
C LYS A 48 -0.21 3.09 9.26
N ALA A 49 0.68 2.52 8.44
CA ALA A 49 1.52 1.39 8.83
C ALA A 49 2.37 1.70 10.08
N ARG A 50 2.88 2.92 10.21
CA ARG A 50 3.63 3.35 11.42
C ARG A 50 2.76 3.38 12.67
N THR A 51 1.46 3.63 12.54
CA THR A 51 0.54 3.64 13.68
C THR A 51 0.26 2.24 14.24
N LEU A 52 0.58 1.17 13.50
CA LEU A 52 0.56 -0.21 14.00
C LEU A 52 1.67 -0.48 15.02
N LEU A 53 2.73 0.34 15.01
CA LEU A 53 3.90 0.19 15.88
C LEU A 53 3.74 0.89 17.23
N ILE A 54 2.61 1.58 17.43
CA ILE A 54 2.28 2.28 18.67
C ILE A 54 1.42 1.35 19.53
N GLY A 55 1.70 1.29 20.84
CA GLY A 55 0.95 0.46 21.77
C GLY A 55 -0.56 0.75 21.71
N GLN A 56 -1.37 -0.29 21.51
CA GLN A 56 -2.82 -0.19 21.32
C GLN A 56 -3.54 -1.48 21.68
N THR A 57 -4.86 -1.40 21.86
CA THR A 57 -5.71 -2.57 22.13
C THR A 57 -5.78 -3.51 20.92
N SER A 58 -6.06 -4.79 21.15
CA SER A 58 -6.15 -5.79 20.07
C SER A 58 -7.19 -5.42 19.01
N SER A 59 -8.35 -4.88 19.41
CA SER A 59 -9.39 -4.41 18.48
C SER A 59 -8.91 -3.24 17.62
N ASN A 60 -8.24 -2.24 18.22
CA ASN A 60 -7.72 -1.11 17.46
C ASN A 60 -6.57 -1.51 16.54
N PHE A 61 -5.75 -2.48 16.96
CA PHE A 61 -4.72 -3.08 16.12
C PHE A 61 -5.31 -3.77 14.88
N VAL A 62 -6.36 -4.57 15.05
CA VAL A 62 -7.08 -5.23 13.96
C VAL A 62 -7.69 -4.22 12.98
N ASN A 63 -8.35 -3.17 13.47
CA ASN A 63 -8.94 -2.15 12.61
C ASN A 63 -7.87 -1.47 11.73
N LYS A 64 -6.75 -1.08 12.32
CA LYS A 64 -5.64 -0.46 11.57
C LYS A 64 -4.98 -1.42 10.58
N LEU A 65 -4.94 -2.72 10.86
CA LEU A 65 -4.48 -3.71 9.89
C LEU A 65 -5.40 -3.75 8.66
N SER A 66 -6.72 -3.70 8.87
CA SER A 66 -7.70 -3.60 7.77
C SER A 66 -7.44 -2.36 6.93
N GLU A 67 -7.32 -1.19 7.57
CA GLU A 67 -7.05 0.07 6.88
C GLU A 67 -5.74 0.03 6.06
N CYS A 68 -4.68 -0.59 6.58
CA CYS A 68 -3.43 -0.74 5.85
C CYS A 68 -3.60 -1.71 4.66
N SER A 69 -4.36 -2.79 4.83
CA SER A 69 -4.66 -3.73 3.76
C SER A 69 -5.48 -3.08 2.65
N GLU A 70 -6.49 -2.29 2.98
CA GLU A 70 -7.32 -1.55 2.02
C GLU A 70 -6.49 -0.52 1.23
N LEU A 71 -5.56 0.17 1.89
CA LEU A 71 -4.67 1.11 1.20
C LEU A 71 -3.67 0.40 0.28
N ALA A 72 -3.14 -0.75 0.70
CA ALA A 72 -2.22 -1.55 -0.13
C ALA A 72 -2.94 -2.12 -1.36
N ASP A 73 -4.18 -2.59 -1.20
CA ASP A 73 -5.05 -3.06 -2.27
C ASP A 73 -5.42 -1.94 -3.24
N LYS A 74 -5.84 -0.77 -2.72
CA LYS A 74 -6.07 0.43 -3.53
C LYS A 74 -4.83 0.82 -4.33
N CYS A 75 -3.64 0.75 -3.72
CA CYS A 75 -2.38 1.03 -4.41
C CYS A 75 -2.11 0.02 -5.54
N ALA A 76 -2.31 -1.28 -5.30
CA ALA A 76 -2.19 -2.32 -6.33
C ALA A 76 -3.13 -2.05 -7.50
N TYR A 77 -4.42 -1.80 -7.22
CA TYR A 77 -5.42 -1.52 -8.26
C TYR A 77 -5.07 -0.27 -9.09
N ILE A 78 -4.59 0.81 -8.46
CA ILE A 78 -4.16 2.00 -9.20
C ILE A 78 -3.00 1.67 -10.16
N LEU A 79 -2.06 0.82 -9.72
CA LEU A 79 -0.92 0.39 -10.53
C LEU A 79 -1.37 -0.55 -11.67
N GLU A 80 -2.31 -1.46 -11.44
CA GLU A 80 -2.94 -2.28 -12.48
C GLU A 80 -3.62 -1.38 -13.53
N PHE A 81 -4.37 -0.37 -13.07
CA PHE A 81 -5.02 0.61 -13.93
C PHE A 81 -4.02 1.38 -14.80
N VAL A 82 -2.83 1.72 -14.26
CA VAL A 82 -1.74 2.35 -15.04
C VAL A 82 -1.29 1.45 -16.20
N ILE A 83 -1.23 0.13 -16.00
CA ILE A 83 -0.87 -0.85 -17.04
C ILE A 83 -2.01 -0.97 -18.07
N ASP A 84 -3.24 -1.16 -17.60
CA ASP A 84 -4.42 -1.39 -18.45
C ASP A 84 -4.67 -0.22 -19.40
N GLU A 85 -4.53 1.00 -18.90
CA GLU A 85 -4.65 2.24 -19.69
C GLU A 85 -3.38 2.60 -20.46
N LYS A 86 -2.35 1.73 -20.43
CA LYS A 86 -1.07 1.88 -21.15
C LYS A 86 -0.38 3.21 -20.85
N LEU A 87 -0.48 3.67 -19.60
CA LEU A 87 0.14 4.92 -19.15
C LEU A 87 1.64 4.75 -18.87
N MET A 88 2.11 3.51 -18.70
CA MET A 88 3.52 3.17 -18.46
C MET A 88 3.84 1.75 -18.92
N ASP A 89 5.13 1.46 -19.11
CA ASP A 89 5.67 0.11 -19.34
C ASP A 89 5.40 -0.79 -18.12
N ASP A 90 4.89 -1.99 -18.37
CA ASP A 90 4.51 -2.97 -17.34
C ASP A 90 5.71 -3.34 -16.44
N LYS A 91 6.91 -3.43 -17.00
CA LYS A 91 8.15 -3.78 -16.26
C LYS A 91 8.48 -2.80 -15.15
N LEU A 92 8.03 -1.54 -15.25
CA LEU A 92 8.25 -0.54 -14.21
C LEU A 92 7.22 -0.63 -13.09
N VAL A 93 6.05 -1.22 -13.38
CA VAL A 93 4.87 -1.20 -12.50
C VAL A 93 4.67 -2.54 -11.79
N THR A 94 4.90 -3.67 -12.48
CA THR A 94 4.72 -5.02 -11.95
C THR A 94 5.41 -5.26 -10.59
N PRO A 95 6.69 -4.86 -10.38
CA PRO A 95 7.34 -5.07 -9.08
C PRO A 95 6.65 -4.33 -7.93
N LEU A 96 5.97 -3.21 -8.20
CA LEU A 96 5.23 -2.46 -7.19
C LEU A 96 3.90 -3.13 -6.83
N ILE A 97 3.23 -3.72 -7.83
CA ILE A 97 2.02 -4.53 -7.60
C ILE A 97 2.36 -5.76 -6.76
N GLU A 98 3.48 -6.44 -7.05
CA GLU A 98 3.97 -7.56 -6.26
C GLU A 98 4.26 -7.16 -4.81
N GLU A 99 4.93 -6.02 -4.59
CA GLU A 99 5.17 -5.48 -3.25
C GLU A 99 3.87 -5.17 -2.50
N CYS A 100 2.87 -4.59 -3.17
CA CYS A 100 1.54 -4.37 -2.60
C CYS A 100 0.89 -5.69 -2.15
N ASN A 101 0.94 -6.73 -2.99
CA ASN A 101 0.38 -8.05 -2.69
C ASN A 101 1.08 -8.74 -1.52
N GLU A 102 2.41 -8.60 -1.42
CA GLU A 102 3.15 -9.09 -0.27
C GLU A 102 2.78 -8.36 1.03
N LEU A 103 2.59 -7.04 0.98
CA LEU A 103 2.14 -6.25 2.13
C LEU A 103 0.73 -6.66 2.58
N ILE A 104 -0.20 -6.87 1.64
CA ILE A 104 -1.55 -7.39 1.93
C ILE A 104 -1.46 -8.74 2.65
N LEU A 105 -0.64 -9.65 2.14
CA LEU A 105 -0.44 -10.96 2.77
C LEU A 105 0.17 -10.83 4.18
N MET A 106 1.09 -9.88 4.39
CA MET A 106 1.64 -9.59 5.71
C MET A 106 0.57 -9.09 6.68
N PHE A 107 -0.30 -8.18 6.25
CA PHE A 107 -1.40 -7.66 7.07
C PHE A 107 -2.41 -8.75 7.40
N TYR A 108 -2.80 -9.59 6.43
CA TYR A 108 -3.69 -10.72 6.64
C TYR A 108 -3.13 -11.73 7.66
N LYS A 109 -1.84 -12.09 7.53
CA LYS A 109 -1.17 -12.98 8.50
C LYS A 109 -1.15 -12.39 9.91
N ALA A 110 -0.92 -11.07 10.03
CA ALA A 110 -0.96 -10.38 11.31
C ALA A 110 -2.38 -10.37 11.90
N PHE A 111 -3.40 -10.13 11.07
CA PHE A 111 -4.81 -10.18 11.47
C PHE A 111 -5.17 -11.55 12.04
N LYS A 112 -4.86 -12.62 11.30
CA LYS A 112 -5.14 -14.01 11.73
C LYS A 112 -4.47 -14.32 13.06
N SER A 113 -3.19 -13.96 13.22
CA SER A 113 -2.46 -14.17 14.47
C SER A 113 -3.06 -13.47 15.68
N VAL A 114 -3.70 -12.31 15.51
CA VAL A 114 -4.36 -11.60 16.61
C VAL A 114 -5.70 -12.23 16.94
N LYS A 115 -6.46 -12.61 15.91
CA LYS A 115 -7.74 -13.30 16.09
C LYS A 115 -7.57 -14.63 16.84
N ASP A 116 -6.59 -15.44 16.44
CA ASP A 116 -6.27 -16.71 17.11
C ASP A 116 -5.88 -16.52 18.59
N LYS A 117 -5.38 -15.34 18.99
CA LYS A 117 -5.06 -15.03 20.40
C LYS A 117 -6.25 -14.51 21.21
N ILE A 118 -7.30 -14.04 20.55
CA ILE A 118 -8.53 -13.55 21.20
C ILE A 118 -9.51 -14.72 21.39
N ASP A 119 -9.52 -15.65 20.45
CA ASP A 119 -10.41 -16.82 20.45
C ASP A 119 -9.89 -17.99 21.35
N ASN A 120 -8.65 -17.90 21.85
CA ASN A 120 -8.04 -18.82 22.84
C ASN A 120 -7.99 -18.18 24.23
#